data_AF-A0A9D8AL26-F1
#
_entry.id   AF-A0A9D8AL26-F1
#
_cell.length_a   1.000
_cell.length_b   1.000
_cell.length_c   1.000
_cell.angle_alpha   90.00
_cell.angle_beta   90.00
_cell.angle_gamma   90.00
#
_symmetry.space_group_name_H-M   'P 1'
#
loop_
_entity.id
_entity.type
_entity.pdbx_description
1 polymer ?
#
loop_
_entity_poly.entity_id
_entity_poly.type
_entity_poly.pdbx_seq_one_letter_code
_entity_poly.pdbx_strand_id
1 'polypeptide(L)'
;METIFLLPVEGGKRRSVVKFKDQYMASFAWSPDAKKLYFARGTFQDGSTSLWFKDLETEEMIDLGLKISFMRELQLHPDGQTLVFQAAEVNFEIWAMEDF
;
A
#
# COMPACT_ATOMS: atom_id res chain seq x y z
N MET A 1 12.08 7.89 -3.44
CA MET A 1 11.51 8.25 -2.13
C MET A 1 10.04 8.49 -2.34
N GLU A 2 9.20 7.68 -1.73
CA GLU A 2 7.74 7.79 -1.83
C GLU A 2 7.18 8.59 -0.65
N THR A 3 6.13 9.36 -0.88
CA THR A 3 5.51 10.15 0.19
C THR A 3 4.01 10.35 -0.08
N ILE A 4 3.17 10.04 0.91
CA ILE A 4 1.77 10.46 0.91
C ILE A 4 1.69 11.85 1.54
N PHE A 5 0.99 12.76 0.88
CA PHE A 5 0.70 14.09 1.38
C PHE A 5 -0.79 14.26 1.66
N LEU A 6 -1.10 14.99 2.73
CA LEU A 6 -2.41 15.59 2.96
C LEU A 6 -2.38 17.04 2.49
N LEU A 7 -3.39 17.44 1.72
CA LEU A 7 -3.59 18.80 1.24
C LEU A 7 -5.02 19.24 1.61
N PRO A 8 -5.20 20.34 2.35
CA PRO A 8 -6.54 20.88 2.60
C PRO A 8 -7.19 21.35 1.30
N VAL A 9 -8.46 20.97 1.08
CA VAL A 9 -9.21 21.32 -0.14
C VAL A 9 -9.48 22.83 -0.23
N GLU A 10 -9.70 23.49 0.90
CA GLU A 10 -9.88 24.95 0.99
C GLU A 10 -8.58 25.73 0.69
N GLY A 11 -7.46 25.02 0.50
CA GLY A 11 -6.13 25.59 0.31
C GLY A 11 -5.30 25.62 1.59
N GLY A 12 -4.00 25.81 1.44
CA GLY A 12 -3.03 25.80 2.54
C GLY A 12 -1.79 24.97 2.23
N LYS A 13 -0.92 24.79 3.23
CA LYS A 13 0.29 23.99 3.08
C LYS A 13 -0.04 22.51 3.20
N ARG A 14 0.40 21.71 2.22
CA ARG A 14 0.40 20.25 2.33
C ARG A 14 1.34 19.78 3.44
N ARG A 15 1.01 18.67 4.10
CA ARG A 15 1.89 17.97 5.05
C ARG A 15 2.13 16.53 4.62
N SER A 16 3.33 16.00 4.82
CA SER A 16 3.60 14.57 4.62
C SER A 16 3.01 13.75 5.75
N VAL A 17 2.37 12.63 5.44
CA VAL A 17 1.84 11.70 6.45
C VAL A 17 2.61 10.39 6.48
N VAL A 18 2.97 9.85 5.31
CA VAL A 18 3.77 8.63 5.21
C VAL A 18 4.95 8.91 4.30
N LYS A 19 6.14 8.48 4.69
CA LYS A 19 7.38 8.68 3.93
C LYS A 19 8.29 7.48 4.10
N PHE A 20 8.79 6.94 3.00
CA PHE A 20 9.76 5.85 3.02
C PHE A 20 10.71 5.91 1.82
N LYS A 21 11.84 5.22 1.95
CA LYS A 21 12.88 5.09 0.93
C LYS A 21 12.94 3.65 0.44
N ASP A 22 13.49 3.47 -0.75
CA ASP A 22 13.83 2.16 -1.33
C ASP A 22 12.67 1.15 -1.47
N GLN A 23 11.44 1.66 -1.38
CA GLN A 23 10.20 0.93 -1.58
C GLN A 23 9.26 1.80 -2.40
N TYR A 24 8.36 1.16 -3.14
CA TYR A 24 7.26 1.82 -3.83
C TYR A 24 5.95 1.64 -3.06
N MET A 25 5.01 2.54 -3.31
CA MET A 25 3.66 2.48 -2.76
C MET A 25 2.72 1.88 -3.81
N ALA A 26 2.07 0.78 -3.47
CA ALA A 26 1.20 0.07 -4.40
C ALA A 26 -0.25 0.57 -4.35
N SER A 27 -0.73 0.88 -3.14
CA SER A 27 -2.09 1.37 -2.88
C SER A 27 -2.23 1.91 -1.45
N PHE A 28 -3.28 2.67 -1.17
CA PHE A 28 -3.63 3.15 0.18
C PHE A 28 -5.13 3.38 0.32
N ALA A 29 -5.63 3.34 1.56
CA ALA A 29 -7.03 3.56 1.92
C ALA A 29 -7.16 4.27 3.27
N TRP A 30 -8.15 5.17 3.35
CA TRP A 30 -8.54 5.79 4.61
C TRP A 30 -9.42 4.86 5.44
N SER A 31 -9.27 4.94 6.75
CA SER A 31 -10.32 4.51 7.68
C SER A 31 -11.50 5.48 7.65
N PRO A 32 -12.75 5.01 7.87
CA PRO A 32 -13.94 5.86 7.94
C PRO A 32 -13.86 7.00 8.96
N ASP A 33 -13.15 6.79 10.07
CA ASP A 33 -12.95 7.80 11.12
C ASP A 33 -11.82 8.79 10.82
N ALA A 34 -11.14 8.63 9.67
CA ALA A 34 -9.99 9.40 9.22
C ALA A 34 -8.78 9.38 10.20
N LYS A 35 -8.72 8.43 11.13
CA LYS A 35 -7.64 8.31 12.11
C LYS A 35 -6.49 7.45 11.61
N LYS A 36 -6.78 6.50 10.72
CA LYS A 36 -5.81 5.56 10.16
C LYS A 36 -5.72 5.66 8.65
N LEU A 37 -4.50 5.53 8.15
CA LEU A 37 -4.21 5.37 6.73
C LEU A 37 -3.55 4.02 6.51
N TYR A 38 -4.27 3.10 5.88
CA TYR A 38 -3.74 1.79 5.46
C TYR A 38 -3.02 1.95 4.13
N PHE A 39 -1.90 1.27 3.94
CA PHE A 39 -1.16 1.31 2.69
C PHE A 39 -0.36 0.04 2.46
N ALA A 40 -0.23 -0.31 1.18
CA ALA A 40 0.60 -1.40 0.70
C ALA A 40 1.91 -0.83 0.14
N ARG A 41 3.04 -1.36 0.61
CA ARG A 41 4.38 -0.96 0.14
C ARG A 41 5.24 -2.17 -0.15
N GLY A 42 6.09 -2.08 -1.16
CA GLY A 42 6.90 -3.22 -1.63
C GLY A 42 8.22 -2.80 -2.26
N THR A 43 9.03 -3.79 -2.63
CA THR A 43 10.22 -3.60 -3.47
C THR A 43 9.98 -4.22 -4.84
N PHE A 44 10.63 -3.71 -5.87
CA PHE A 44 10.49 -4.27 -7.23
C PHE A 44 11.20 -5.62 -7.39
N GLN A 45 11.90 -6.13 -6.36
CA GLN A 45 12.72 -7.34 -6.45
C GLN A 45 11.88 -8.61 -6.52
N ASP A 46 10.81 -8.72 -5.71
CA ASP A 46 9.97 -9.92 -5.65
C ASP A 46 8.49 -9.64 -5.99
N GLY A 47 8.15 -8.39 -6.37
CA GLY A 47 6.78 -7.98 -6.73
C GLY A 47 5.79 -8.03 -5.57
N SER A 48 6.26 -8.31 -4.36
CA SER A 48 5.42 -8.44 -3.18
C SER A 48 5.24 -7.09 -2.48
N THR A 49 4.14 -7.00 -1.74
CA THR A 49 3.80 -5.82 -0.96
C THR A 49 3.42 -6.22 0.45
N SER A 50 3.90 -5.48 1.44
CA SER A 50 3.50 -5.60 2.83
C SER A 50 2.39 -4.61 3.14
N LEU A 51 1.41 -5.04 3.91
CA LEU A 51 0.30 -4.20 4.37
C LEU A 51 0.63 -3.57 5.72
N TRP A 52 0.50 -2.26 5.76
CA TRP A 52 0.77 -1.44 6.93
C TRP A 52 -0.40 -0.51 7.18
N PHE A 53 -0.47 0.07 8.38
CA PHE A 53 -1.21 1.30 8.59
C PHE A 53 -0.42 2.31 9.41
N LYS A 54 -0.76 3.58 9.20
CA LYS A 54 -0.34 4.68 10.06
C LYS A 54 -1.53 5.13 10.89
N ASP A 55 -1.37 5.15 12.21
CA ASP A 55 -2.27 5.89 13.07
C ASP A 55 -1.84 7.37 13.06
N LEU A 56 -2.76 8.27 12.72
CA LEU A 56 -2.49 9.70 12.57
C LEU A 56 -2.69 10.49 13.86
N GLU A 57 -3.29 9.87 14.88
CA GLU A 57 -3.38 10.48 16.21
C GLU A 57 -2.10 10.19 17.00
N THR A 58 -1.62 8.95 16.96
CA THR A 58 -0.40 8.53 17.68
C THR A 58 0.88 8.65 16.84
N GLU A 59 0.74 8.88 15.54
CA GLU A 59 1.83 8.85 14.54
C GLU A 59 2.51 7.47 14.41
N GLU A 60 1.96 6.42 15.03
CA GLU A 60 2.48 5.06 14.98
C GLU A 60 2.35 4.43 13.60
N MET A 61 3.36 3.65 13.23
CA MET A 61 3.44 2.91 11.98
C MET A 61 3.42 1.42 12.31
N ILE A 62 2.38 0.71 11.90
CA ILE A 62 2.15 -0.69 12.28
C ILE A 62 2.19 -1.57 11.04
N ASP A 63 3.03 -2.60 11.07
CA ASP A 63 3.03 -3.71 10.12
C ASP A 63 1.93 -4.70 10.53
N LEU A 64 1.05 -5.06 9.59
CA LEU A 64 0.03 -6.08 9.85
C LEU A 64 0.55 -7.51 9.64
N GLY A 65 1.82 -7.67 9.26
CA GLY A 65 2.45 -8.97 9.05
C GLY A 65 1.96 -9.70 7.80
N LEU A 66 1.21 -9.00 6.94
CA LEU A 66 0.67 -9.54 5.70
C LEU A 66 1.54 -9.13 4.53
N LYS A 67 2.05 -10.12 3.79
CA LYS A 67 2.85 -9.95 2.58
C LYS A 67 2.13 -10.64 1.42
N ILE A 68 1.69 -9.86 0.44
CA ILE A 68 0.84 -10.32 -0.66
C ILE A 68 1.43 -9.85 -1.99
N SER A 69 1.50 -10.76 -2.96
CA SER A 69 1.98 -10.51 -4.32
C SER A 69 1.04 -9.55 -5.06
N PHE A 70 1.62 -8.48 -5.63
CA PHE A 70 0.91 -7.51 -6.46
C PHE A 70 -0.42 -7.01 -5.87
N MET A 71 -0.46 -6.66 -4.58
CA MET A 71 -1.64 -6.05 -3.96
C MET A 71 -1.90 -4.67 -4.56
N ARG A 72 -3.12 -4.43 -5.03
CA ARG A 72 -3.58 -3.15 -5.61
C ARG A 72 -4.99 -2.82 -5.14
N GLU A 73 -5.41 -1.58 -5.39
CA GLU A 73 -6.80 -1.13 -5.19
C GLU A 73 -7.35 -1.39 -3.77
N LEU A 74 -6.53 -1.10 -2.76
CA LEU A 74 -6.92 -1.24 -1.36
C LEU A 74 -8.11 -0.31 -1.05
N GLN A 75 -9.15 -0.86 -0.42
CA GLN A 75 -10.27 -0.11 0.13
C GLN A 75 -10.65 -0.67 1.50
N LEU A 76 -10.92 0.21 2.47
CA LEU A 76 -11.50 -0.21 3.75
C LEU A 76 -13.02 -0.23 3.63
N HIS A 77 -13.62 -1.35 4.04
CA HIS A 77 -15.06 -1.48 4.17
C HIS A 77 -15.58 -0.52 5.25
N PRO A 78 -16.82 -0.01 5.14
CA PRO A 78 -17.37 0.92 6.14
C PRO A 78 -17.43 0.39 7.58
N ASP A 79 -17.31 -0.92 7.81
CA ASP A 79 -17.22 -1.51 9.16
C ASP A 79 -15.90 -1.20 9.89
N GLY A 80 -14.90 -0.65 9.20
CA GLY A 80 -13.58 -0.32 9.75
C GLY A 80 -12.69 -1.52 10.07
N GLN A 81 -13.12 -2.74 9.75
CA GLN A 81 -12.46 -4.00 10.14
C GLN A 81 -12.11 -4.86 8.92
N THR A 82 -12.74 -4.63 7.77
CA THR A 82 -12.55 -5.44 6.57
C THR A 82 -11.86 -4.62 5.48
N LEU A 83 -10.82 -5.18 4.84
CA LEU A 83 -10.17 -4.61 3.66
C LEU A 83 -10.56 -5.41 2.41
N VAL A 84 -10.80 -4.70 1.32
CA VAL A 84 -10.91 -5.27 -0.03
C VAL A 84 -9.70 -4.81 -0.83
N PHE A 85 -9.12 -5.71 -1.61
CA PHE A 85 -8.01 -5.42 -2.50
C PHE A 85 -7.99 -6.41 -3.67
N GLN A 86 -7.34 -6.01 -4.76
CA GLN A 86 -6.94 -6.93 -5.82
C GLN A 86 -5.56 -7.49 -5.51
N ALA A 87 -5.35 -8.78 -5.77
CA ALA A 87 -4.03 -9.41 -5.73
C ALA A 87 -3.82 -10.27 -6.98
N ALA A 88 -2.56 -10.44 -7.38
CA ALA A 88 -2.20 -11.31 -8.48
C ALA A 88 -0.94 -12.10 -8.13
N GLU A 89 -0.93 -13.36 -8.52
CA GLU A 89 0.29 -14.16 -8.56
C GLU A 89 0.91 -14.01 -9.94
N VAL A 90 2.23 -13.81 -9.97
CA VAL A 90 2.98 -13.75 -11.22
C VAL A 90 3.84 -14.99 -11.30
N ASN A 91 3.45 -15.90 -12.19
CA ASN A 91 4.23 -17.05 -12.56
C ASN A 91 4.88 -16.78 -13.92
N PHE A 92 6.21 -16.69 -13.93
CA PHE A 92 6.98 -16.65 -15.18
C PHE A 92 7.42 -18.07 -15.52
N GLU A 93 7.01 -18.56 -16.68
CA GLU A 93 7.57 -19.78 -17.26
C GLU A 93 8.44 -19.41 -18.46
N ILE A 94 9.68 -19.88 -18.47
CA ILE A 94 10.58 -19.73 -19.61
C ILE A 94 10.66 -21.09 -20.30
N TRP A 95 10.16 -21.15 -21.53
CA TRP A 95 10.24 -22.32 -22.38
C TRP A 95 11.28 -22.07 -23.47
N ALA A 96 12.28 -22.96 -23.56
CA ALA A 96 13.13 -23.06 -24.74
C ALA A 96 12.47 -24.06 -25.70
N MET A 97 12.17 -23.61 -26.93
CA MET A 97 11.86 -24.54 -28.01
C MET A 97 13.15 -24.83 -28.75
N GLU A 98 13.54 -26.09 -28.76
CA GLU A 98 14.55 -26.61 -29.66
C GLU A 98 13.83 -27.27 -30.84
N ASP A 99 14.41 -27.12 -32.03
CA ASP A 99 13.99 -27.65 -33.34
C ASP A 99 13.07 -26.76 -34.19
N PHE A 100 13.67 -26.16 -35.23
CA PHE A 100 13.02 -25.62 -36.45
C PHE A 100 13.65 -26.25 -37.69
#